data_AF-A0A1F2RMI9-F1
#
_entry.id   AF-A0A1F2RMI9-F1
#
_cell.length_a   1.000
_cell.length_b   1.000
_cell.length_c   1.000
_cell.angle_alpha   90.00
_cell.angle_beta   90.00
_cell.angle_gamma   90.00
#
_symmetry.space_group_name_H-M   'P 1'
#
loop_
_entity.id
_entity.type
_entity.pdbx_description
1 polymer ?
#
loop_
_entity_poly.entity_id
_entity_poly.type
_entity_poly.pdbx_seq_one_letter_code
_entity_poly.pdbx_strand_id
1 'polypeptide(L)'
;MTICIITPAPARSRRGNRWTALRWARILRGLGARVVIEEEYKGRRCDLLVALHARRSFPSIERFRREHPDNPLIVVLTGTDLYGDIRTDARAQQSLEMASRLVVLQPLGMEELPEHLRGRARVIVQSAEKPQGVFTPRKDAFEVCVLGHLRPVKDPFRTALAARLLPGSS
;
A
#
# COMPACT_ATOMS: atom_id res chain seq x y z
N MET A 1 -23.36 1.50 4.58
CA MET A 1 -22.30 2.26 3.89
C MET A 1 -21.65 1.40 2.81
N THR A 2 -21.46 1.96 1.62
CA THR A 2 -20.78 1.35 0.46
C THR A 2 -19.41 1.99 0.27
N ILE A 3 -18.36 1.18 0.30
CA ILE A 3 -16.97 1.61 0.12
C ILE A 3 -16.43 1.06 -1.20
N CYS A 4 -15.84 1.92 -2.03
CA CYS A 4 -15.07 1.51 -3.19
C CYS A 4 -13.58 1.57 -2.88
N ILE A 5 -12.89 0.43 -2.97
CA ILE A 5 -11.42 0.37 -2.86
C ILE A 5 -10.83 0.33 -4.27
N ILE A 6 -10.05 1.34 -4.62
CA ILE A 6 -9.28 1.39 -5.86
C ILE A 6 -7.88 0.84 -5.61
N THR A 7 -7.43 -0.09 -6.47
CA THR A 7 -6.08 -0.63 -6.39
C THR A 7 -5.46 -0.81 -7.76
N PRO A 8 -4.22 -0.33 -8.02
CA PRO A 8 -3.56 -0.48 -9.31
C PRO A 8 -3.02 -1.89 -9.56
N ALA A 9 -3.40 -2.86 -8.72
CA ALA A 9 -2.97 -4.24 -8.83
C ALA A 9 -4.16 -5.10 -9.27
N PRO A 10 -4.05 -5.81 -10.42
CA PRO A 10 -5.18 -6.47 -11.02
C PRO A 10 -5.73 -7.62 -10.19
N ALA A 11 -6.92 -8.07 -10.56
CA ALA A 11 -7.49 -9.29 -10.00
C ALA A 11 -6.48 -10.45 -10.07
N ARG A 12 -6.40 -11.24 -8.97
CA ARG A 12 -5.47 -12.37 -8.81
C ARG A 12 -3.97 -12.00 -8.78
N SER A 13 -3.61 -10.71 -8.80
CA SER A 13 -2.22 -10.28 -8.65
C SER A 13 -1.66 -10.65 -7.27
N ARG A 14 -0.39 -11.06 -7.23
CA ARG A 14 0.38 -11.27 -5.99
C ARG A 14 1.04 -10.00 -5.45
N ARG A 15 0.79 -8.83 -6.07
CA ARG A 15 1.35 -7.54 -5.63
C ARG A 15 0.77 -7.11 -4.28
N GLY A 16 1.59 -6.42 -3.48
CA GLY A 16 1.21 -5.95 -2.12
C GLY A 16 -0.08 -5.12 -2.09
N ASN A 17 -0.31 -4.25 -3.07
CA ASN A 17 -1.54 -3.44 -3.14
C ASN A 17 -2.79 -4.30 -3.33
N ARG A 18 -2.69 -5.45 -4.01
CA ARG A 18 -3.84 -6.36 -4.14
C ARG A 18 -4.15 -7.03 -2.81
N TRP A 19 -3.13 -7.51 -2.11
CA TRP A 19 -3.27 -8.10 -0.77
C TRP A 19 -3.83 -7.11 0.24
N THR A 20 -3.35 -5.86 0.21
CA THR A 20 -3.85 -4.77 1.05
C THR A 20 -5.34 -4.53 0.79
N ALA A 21 -5.75 -4.39 -0.49
CA ALA A 21 -7.15 -4.19 -0.86
C ALA A 21 -8.06 -5.34 -0.39
N LEU A 22 -7.64 -6.58 -0.61
CA LEU A 22 -8.40 -7.76 -0.21
C LEU A 22 -8.56 -7.85 1.32
N ARG A 23 -7.49 -7.56 2.05
CA ARG A 23 -7.51 -7.60 3.51
C ARG A 23 -8.38 -6.51 4.10
N TRP A 24 -8.21 -5.27 3.64
CA TRP A 24 -9.02 -4.15 4.09
C TRP A 24 -10.50 -4.37 3.74
N ALA A 25 -10.80 -4.91 2.56
CA ALA A 25 -12.17 -5.28 2.20
C ALA A 25 -12.76 -6.30 3.17
N ARG A 26 -12.00 -7.31 3.62
CA ARG A 26 -12.46 -8.28 4.63
C ARG A 26 -12.77 -7.59 5.96
N ILE A 27 -11.86 -6.76 6.46
CA ILE A 27 -12.04 -6.03 7.73
C ILE A 27 -13.27 -5.13 7.65
N LEU A 28 -13.37 -4.30 6.62
CA LEU A 28 -14.46 -3.36 6.43
C LEU A 28 -15.83 -4.06 6.26
N ARG A 29 -15.87 -5.22 5.59
CA ARG A 29 -17.08 -6.06 5.53
C ARG A 29 -17.46 -6.60 6.91
N GLY A 30 -16.49 -7.02 7.72
CA GLY A 30 -16.72 -7.44 9.10
C GLY A 30 -17.28 -6.33 10.00
N LEU A 31 -17.00 -5.07 9.64
CA LEU A 31 -17.59 -3.88 10.27
C LEU A 31 -18.96 -3.47 9.70
N GLY A 32 -19.56 -4.29 8.83
CA GLY A 32 -20.90 -4.04 8.27
C GLY A 32 -20.93 -3.20 6.98
N ALA A 33 -19.78 -2.87 6.39
CA ALA A 33 -19.74 -2.13 5.13
C ALA A 33 -19.92 -3.05 3.90
N ARG A 34 -20.57 -2.55 2.85
CA ARG A 34 -20.54 -3.16 1.52
C ARG A 34 -19.27 -2.70 0.82
N VAL A 35 -18.40 -3.61 0.40
CA VAL A 35 -17.10 -3.25 -0.20
C VAL A 35 -16.96 -3.80 -1.61
N VAL A 36 -16.62 -2.93 -2.56
CA VAL A 36 -16.24 -3.26 -3.93
C VAL A 36 -14.76 -2.94 -4.12
N ILE A 37 -14.04 -3.78 -4.85
CA ILE A 37 -12.63 -3.55 -5.22
C ILE A 37 -12.57 -3.39 -6.74
N GLU A 38 -12.07 -2.26 -7.22
CA GLU A 38 -11.92 -1.96 -8.63
C GLU A 38 -10.47 -1.52 -8.94
N GLU A 39 -10.03 -1.69 -10.17
CA GLU A 39 -8.72 -1.20 -10.62
C GLU A 39 -8.77 0.28 -10.98
N GLU A 40 -9.94 0.71 -11.47
CA GLU A 40 -10.25 2.07 -11.87
C GLU A 40 -11.67 2.42 -11.46
N TYR A 41 -11.87 3.64 -10.98
CA TYR A 41 -13.18 4.16 -10.66
C TYR A 41 -13.97 4.52 -11.93
N LYS A 42 -15.11 3.86 -12.13
CA LYS A 42 -15.96 4.02 -13.33
C LYS A 42 -17.28 4.76 -13.06
N GLY A 43 -17.33 5.61 -12.05
CA GLY A 43 -18.56 6.36 -11.69
C GLY A 43 -19.54 5.56 -10.83
N ARG A 44 -19.08 4.49 -10.16
CA ARG A 44 -19.94 3.70 -9.27
C ARG A 44 -20.33 4.54 -8.06
N ARG A 45 -21.63 4.70 -7.82
CA ARG A 45 -22.15 5.30 -6.59
C ARG A 45 -21.60 4.57 -5.36
N CYS A 46 -20.87 5.30 -4.50
CA CYS A 46 -20.38 4.83 -3.21
C CYS A 46 -20.26 5.99 -2.23
N ASP A 47 -20.29 5.67 -0.94
CA ASP A 47 -20.27 6.67 0.15
C ASP A 47 -18.84 7.09 0.51
N LEU A 48 -17.85 6.26 0.17
CA LEU A 48 -16.42 6.47 0.47
C LEU A 48 -15.58 5.79 -0.61
N LEU A 49 -14.55 6.49 -1.09
CA LEU A 49 -13.50 5.91 -1.93
C LEU A 49 -12.19 5.78 -1.15
N VAL A 50 -11.56 4.61 -1.22
CA VAL A 50 -10.22 4.33 -0.68
C VAL A 50 -9.29 4.01 -1.84
N ALA A 51 -8.39 4.92 -2.17
CA ALA A 51 -7.42 4.74 -3.25
C ALA A 51 -6.08 4.24 -2.70
N LEU A 52 -5.67 3.04 -3.11
CA LEU A 52 -4.33 2.54 -2.83
C LEU A 52 -3.36 3.07 -3.90
N HIS A 53 -2.32 3.77 -3.45
CA HIS A 53 -1.26 4.36 -4.27
C HIS A 53 -1.63 5.71 -4.91
N ALA A 54 -1.02 6.80 -4.44
CA ALA A 54 -1.35 8.17 -4.86
C ALA A 54 -1.24 8.37 -6.38
N ARG A 55 -0.05 8.15 -6.97
CA ARG A 55 0.14 8.36 -8.41
C ARG A 55 -0.70 7.45 -9.30
N ARG A 56 -0.66 6.15 -9.05
CA ARG A 56 -1.28 5.15 -9.94
C ARG A 56 -2.80 5.18 -9.91
N SER A 57 -3.39 5.64 -8.81
CA SER A 57 -4.84 5.81 -8.70
C SER A 57 -5.31 7.23 -9.00
N PHE A 58 -4.41 8.15 -9.42
CA PHE A 58 -4.76 9.54 -9.72
C PHE A 58 -5.98 9.69 -10.64
N PRO A 59 -6.11 8.99 -11.79
CA PRO A 59 -7.29 9.16 -12.65
C PRO A 59 -8.61 8.84 -11.94
N SER A 60 -8.60 7.85 -11.02
CA SER A 60 -9.77 7.49 -10.22
C SER A 60 -10.05 8.51 -9.12
N ILE A 61 -8.99 9.03 -8.50
CA ILE A 61 -9.06 10.06 -7.45
C ILE A 61 -9.63 11.36 -8.01
N GLU A 62 -9.07 11.85 -9.12
CA GLU A 62 -9.48 13.07 -9.79
C GLU A 62 -10.94 12.97 -10.24
N ARG A 63 -11.31 11.87 -10.90
CA ARG A 63 -12.68 11.63 -11.33
C ARG A 63 -13.66 11.58 -10.16
N PHE A 64 -13.33 10.84 -9.09
CA PHE A 64 -14.19 10.73 -7.92
C PHE A 64 -14.38 12.08 -7.23
N ARG A 65 -13.32 12.86 -7.05
CA ARG A 65 -13.42 14.19 -6.42
C ARG A 65 -14.25 15.15 -7.28
N ARG A 66 -14.15 15.07 -8.61
CA ARG A 66 -14.98 15.88 -9.52
C ARG A 66 -16.46 15.50 -9.47
N GLU A 67 -16.78 14.20 -9.46
CA GLU A 67 -18.17 13.71 -9.47
C GLU A 67 -18.83 13.79 -8.08
N HIS A 68 -18.04 13.71 -7.01
CA HIS A 68 -18.50 13.66 -5.63
C HIS A 68 -17.62 14.56 -4.73
N PRO A 69 -17.71 15.90 -4.87
CA PRO A 69 -16.81 16.84 -4.19
C PRO A 69 -16.88 16.74 -2.66
N ASP A 70 -18.03 16.36 -2.10
CA ASP A 70 -18.23 16.30 -0.65
C ASP A 70 -18.04 14.89 -0.07
N ASN A 71 -17.95 13.86 -0.91
CA ASN A 71 -17.80 12.50 -0.41
C ASN A 71 -16.37 12.27 0.14
N PRO A 72 -16.23 11.52 1.23
CA PRO A 72 -14.93 11.13 1.76
C PRO A 72 -14.06 10.41 0.73
N LEU A 73 -12.80 10.84 0.63
CA LEU A 73 -11.75 10.18 -0.15
C LEU A 73 -10.55 9.90 0.77
N ILE A 74 -10.14 8.64 0.85
CA ILE A 74 -8.94 8.23 1.56
C ILE A 74 -7.88 7.82 0.54
N VAL A 75 -6.68 8.40 0.65
CA VAL A 75 -5.52 7.97 -0.14
C VAL A 75 -4.55 7.23 0.77
N VAL A 76 -4.22 5.99 0.40
CA VAL A 76 -3.30 5.13 1.14
C VAL A 76 -1.98 5.08 0.41
N LEU A 77 -0.91 5.48 1.10
CA LEU A 77 0.45 5.48 0.56
C LEU A 77 1.10 4.12 0.78
N THR A 78 1.55 3.48 -0.30
CA THR A 78 1.88 2.04 -0.36
C THR A 78 3.36 1.75 -0.57
N GLY A 79 4.22 2.77 -0.54
CA GLY A 79 5.67 2.66 -0.49
C GLY A 79 6.35 3.46 -1.59
N THR A 80 6.25 3.03 -2.85
CA THR A 80 6.94 3.73 -3.95
C THR A 80 6.36 5.11 -4.25
N ASP A 81 5.08 5.31 -3.94
CA ASP A 81 4.50 6.64 -3.96
C ASP A 81 5.02 7.51 -2.82
N LEU A 82 5.03 6.99 -1.59
CA LEU A 82 5.48 7.70 -0.39
C LEU A 82 6.94 8.17 -0.49
N TYR A 83 7.86 7.28 -0.88
CA TYR A 83 9.30 7.57 -0.84
C TYR A 83 9.86 8.11 -2.15
N GLY A 84 9.00 8.35 -3.14
CA GLY A 84 9.41 8.77 -4.48
C GLY A 84 8.39 9.70 -5.11
N ASP A 85 7.28 9.12 -5.58
CA ASP A 85 6.36 9.85 -6.45
C ASP A 85 5.82 11.15 -5.81
N ILE A 86 5.49 11.20 -4.51
CA ILE A 86 4.96 12.42 -3.89
C ILE A 86 5.95 13.59 -3.86
N ARG A 87 7.25 13.34 -4.02
CA ARG A 87 8.29 14.38 -4.03
C ARG A 87 8.47 15.01 -5.41
N THR A 88 8.14 14.29 -6.49
CA THR A 88 8.52 14.68 -7.85
C THR A 88 7.38 14.67 -8.86
N ASP A 89 6.28 13.95 -8.59
CA ASP A 89 5.19 13.74 -9.53
C ASP A 89 3.96 14.59 -9.14
N ALA A 90 3.58 15.50 -10.03
CA ALA A 90 2.47 16.43 -9.80
C ALA A 90 1.13 15.70 -9.56
N ARG A 91 0.90 14.54 -10.19
CA ARG A 91 -0.34 13.76 -10.00
C ARG A 91 -0.37 13.12 -8.61
N ALA A 92 0.78 12.62 -8.14
CA ALA A 92 0.91 12.11 -6.78
C ALA A 92 0.62 13.22 -5.75
N GLN A 93 1.18 14.40 -5.94
CA GLN A 93 0.99 15.56 -5.07
C GLN A 93 -0.48 16.02 -5.02
N GLN A 94 -1.11 16.19 -6.18
CA GLN A 94 -2.53 16.54 -6.27
C GLN A 94 -3.45 15.49 -5.64
N SER A 95 -3.09 14.21 -5.74
CA SER A 95 -3.83 13.14 -5.05
C SER A 95 -3.85 13.33 -3.55
N LEU A 96 -2.74 13.83 -2.96
CA LEU A 96 -2.68 14.09 -1.52
C LEU A 96 -3.61 15.25 -1.13
N GLU A 97 -3.60 16.32 -1.93
CA GLU A 97 -4.41 17.51 -1.65
C GLU A 97 -5.90 17.20 -1.68
N MET A 98 -6.33 16.42 -2.69
CA MET A 98 -7.71 15.98 -2.85
C MET A 98 -8.19 15.05 -1.73
N ALA A 99 -7.31 14.42 -0.96
CA ALA A 99 -7.69 13.41 0.03
C ALA A 99 -8.33 14.03 1.29
N SER A 100 -9.47 13.51 1.73
CA SER A 100 -10.07 13.86 3.02
C SER A 100 -9.21 13.35 4.19
N ARG A 101 -8.59 12.18 4.02
CA ARG A 101 -7.60 11.60 4.94
C ARG A 101 -6.50 10.89 4.15
N LEU A 102 -5.30 10.89 4.71
CA LEU A 102 -4.17 10.10 4.22
C LEU A 102 -3.93 8.92 5.16
N VAL A 103 -3.48 7.80 4.61
CA VAL A 103 -2.99 6.68 5.41
C VAL A 103 -1.56 6.35 5.00
N VAL A 104 -0.68 6.26 5.99
CA VAL A 104 0.68 5.72 5.85
C VAL A 104 0.78 4.40 6.61
N LEU A 105 1.62 3.49 6.13
CA LEU A 105 1.66 2.12 6.64
C LEU A 105 2.72 1.88 7.73
N GLN A 106 3.41 2.94 8.15
CA GLN A 106 4.42 2.93 9.21
C GLN A 106 4.64 4.35 9.77
N PRO A 107 5.10 4.53 11.02
CA PRO A 107 5.18 5.83 11.69
C PRO A 107 6.04 6.90 11.01
N LEU A 108 7.26 6.57 10.57
CA LEU A 108 8.17 7.46 9.84
C LEU A 108 7.56 7.94 8.51
N GLY A 109 6.50 7.29 8.02
CA GLY A 109 5.84 7.69 6.79
C GLY A 109 5.12 9.02 6.93
N MET A 110 4.86 9.46 8.17
CA MET A 110 4.34 10.80 8.44
C MET A 110 5.36 11.88 8.11
N GLU A 111 6.65 11.61 8.30
CA GLU A 111 7.74 12.58 8.07
C GLU A 111 7.93 12.87 6.58
N GLU A 112 7.61 11.89 5.73
CA GLU A 112 7.63 11.98 4.27
C GLU A 112 6.54 12.90 3.70
N LEU A 113 5.49 13.19 4.48
CA LEU A 113 4.41 14.05 4.04
C LEU A 113 4.76 15.53 4.21
N PRO A 114 4.31 16.39 3.28
CA PRO A 114 4.27 17.84 3.48
C PRO A 114 3.61 18.19 4.82
N GLU A 115 4.16 19.17 5.53
CA GLU A 115 3.78 19.49 6.91
C GLU A 115 2.28 19.79 7.05
N HIS A 116 1.71 20.55 6.12
CA HIS A 116 0.29 20.92 6.11
C HIS A 116 -0.65 19.72 5.92
N LEU A 117 -0.14 18.57 5.46
CA LEU A 117 -0.91 17.35 5.25
C LEU A 117 -0.86 16.39 6.43
N ARG A 118 0.14 16.53 7.33
CA ARG A 118 0.37 15.58 8.43
C ARG A 118 -0.83 15.48 9.38
N GLY A 119 -1.55 16.57 9.64
CA GLY A 119 -2.75 16.55 10.48
C GLY A 119 -3.90 15.68 9.93
N ARG A 120 -3.96 15.50 8.60
CA ARG A 120 -4.95 14.65 7.91
C ARG A 120 -4.51 13.19 7.80
N ALA A 121 -3.26 12.88 8.15
CA ALA A 121 -2.70 11.55 8.00
C ALA A 121 -2.92 10.67 9.23
N ARG A 122 -3.05 9.36 9.00
CA ARG A 122 -3.15 8.33 10.05
C ARG A 122 -2.18 7.20 9.73
N VAL A 123 -1.52 6.70 10.77
CA VAL A 123 -0.64 5.54 10.66
C VAL A 123 -1.47 4.29 10.89
N ILE A 124 -1.50 3.38 9.91
CA ILE A 124 -2.09 2.06 10.05
C ILE A 124 -1.03 1.02 9.70
N VAL A 125 -0.38 0.48 10.73
CA VAL A 125 0.66 -0.54 10.56
C VAL A 125 0.04 -1.84 10.03
N GLN A 126 0.67 -2.43 9.00
CA GLN A 126 0.24 -3.72 8.49
C GLN A 126 0.74 -4.85 9.39
N SER A 127 -0.16 -5.71 9.87
CA SER A 127 0.21 -6.97 10.51
C SER A 127 0.27 -8.13 9.51
N ALA A 128 0.80 -9.28 9.90
CA ALA A 128 0.75 -10.52 9.12
C ALA A 128 0.29 -11.65 10.01
N GLU A 129 -0.45 -12.61 9.45
CA GLU A 129 -0.77 -13.84 10.16
C GLU A 129 0.47 -14.72 10.19
N LYS A 130 0.75 -15.31 11.35
CA LYS A 130 1.84 -16.27 11.49
C LYS A 130 1.55 -17.50 10.62
N PRO A 131 2.51 -17.99 9.83
CA PRO A 131 2.32 -19.22 9.08
C PRO A 131 2.07 -20.40 10.04
N GLN A 132 1.17 -21.30 9.66
CA GLN A 132 0.87 -22.51 10.42
C GLN A 132 1.98 -23.55 10.26
N GLY A 133 2.27 -24.31 11.33
CA GLY A 133 3.26 -25.38 11.33
C GLY A 133 4.40 -25.18 12.34
N VAL A 134 5.24 -26.22 12.47
CA VAL A 134 6.49 -26.19 13.22
C VAL A 134 7.63 -26.07 12.23
N PHE A 135 8.44 -25.03 12.38
CA PHE A 135 9.60 -24.76 11.52
C PHE A 135 10.86 -25.03 12.32
N THR A 136 11.65 -26.03 11.90
CA THR A 136 12.93 -26.37 12.53
C THR A 136 14.06 -25.94 11.59
N PRO A 137 14.86 -24.91 11.95
CA PRO A 137 16.04 -24.54 11.17
C PRO A 137 17.05 -25.68 11.08
N ARG A 138 17.85 -25.69 10.03
CA ARG A 138 18.99 -26.61 9.93
C ARG A 138 20.02 -26.34 11.03
N LYS A 139 20.66 -27.41 11.51
CA LYS A 139 21.72 -27.33 12.53
C LYS A 139 23.12 -27.21 11.92
N ASP A 140 23.24 -27.51 10.64
CA ASP A 140 24.49 -27.65 9.88
C ASP A 140 24.63 -26.59 8.79
N ALA A 141 23.76 -25.57 8.76
CA ALA A 141 23.77 -24.51 7.77
C ALA A 141 23.23 -23.20 8.34
N PHE A 142 23.79 -22.08 7.90
CA PHE A 142 23.18 -20.77 8.09
C PHE A 142 22.18 -20.46 6.96
N GLU A 143 20.88 -20.51 7.25
CA GLU A 143 19.83 -20.35 6.24
C GLU A 143 19.36 -18.89 6.11
N VAL A 144 19.38 -18.36 4.89
CA VAL A 144 18.87 -17.01 4.58
C VAL A 144 17.83 -17.11 3.47
N CYS A 145 16.67 -16.50 3.70
CA CYS A 145 15.58 -16.41 2.71
C CYS A 145 15.28 -14.95 2.39
N VAL A 146 15.31 -14.59 1.09
CA VAL A 146 14.93 -13.26 0.60
C VAL A 146 13.66 -13.36 -0.20
N LEU A 147 12.56 -12.83 0.33
CA LEU A 147 11.25 -12.87 -0.31
C LEU A 147 10.88 -11.50 -0.90
N GLY A 148 10.82 -11.43 -2.24
CA GLY A 148 10.35 -10.23 -2.91
C GLY A 148 10.41 -10.32 -4.43
N HIS A 149 9.66 -9.45 -5.10
CA HIS A 149 9.81 -9.23 -6.54
C HIS A 149 11.21 -8.73 -6.88
N LEU A 150 11.79 -9.23 -7.97
CA LEU A 150 13.06 -8.76 -8.50
C LEU A 150 12.88 -7.38 -9.13
N ARG A 151 13.17 -6.33 -8.34
CA ARG A 151 13.06 -4.93 -8.77
C ARG A 151 14.26 -4.15 -8.23
N PRO A 152 14.78 -3.16 -8.97
CA PRO A 152 15.91 -2.35 -8.51
C PRO A 152 15.72 -1.75 -7.12
N VAL A 153 14.53 -1.20 -6.82
CA VAL A 153 14.19 -0.63 -5.50
C VAL A 153 14.28 -1.62 -4.34
N LYS A 154 14.27 -2.92 -4.62
CA LYS A 154 14.39 -4.00 -3.62
C LYS A 154 15.80 -4.56 -3.52
N ASP A 155 16.69 -4.17 -4.43
CA ASP A 155 18.08 -4.64 -4.53
C ASP A 155 18.23 -6.15 -4.22
N PRO A 156 17.58 -7.02 -5.01
CA PRO A 156 17.39 -8.43 -4.65
C PRO A 156 18.69 -9.22 -4.53
N PHE A 157 19.78 -8.73 -5.12
CA PHE A 157 21.09 -9.39 -5.07
C PHE A 157 21.96 -8.90 -3.92
N ARG A 158 21.55 -7.86 -3.18
CA ARG A 158 22.31 -7.33 -2.04
C ARG A 158 22.63 -8.41 -1.03
N THR A 159 21.66 -9.26 -0.71
CA THR A 159 21.87 -10.36 0.24
C THR A 159 22.89 -11.37 -0.26
N ALA A 160 22.86 -11.73 -1.55
CA ALA A 160 23.84 -12.65 -2.13
C ALA A 160 25.25 -12.05 -2.15
N LEU A 161 25.37 -10.74 -2.39
CA LEU A 161 26.64 -10.02 -2.30
C LEU A 161 27.15 -9.98 -0.85
N ALA A 162 26.27 -9.68 0.11
CA ALA A 162 26.61 -9.66 1.53
C ALA A 162 27.00 -11.05 2.06
N ALA A 163 26.41 -12.12 1.55
CA ALA A 163 26.75 -13.49 1.94
C ALA A 163 28.23 -13.85 1.66
N ARG A 164 28.89 -13.17 0.72
CA ARG A 164 30.33 -13.34 0.47
C ARG A 164 31.22 -12.84 1.62
N LEU A 165 30.66 -12.05 2.53
CA LEU A 165 31.35 -11.57 3.73
C LEU A 165 31.23 -12.55 4.91
N LEU A 166 30.48 -13.64 4.75
CA LEU A 166 30.37 -14.67 5.79
C LEU A 166 31.68 -15.46 5.91
N PRO A 167 32.06 -15.89 7.13
CA PRO A 167 33.19 -16.78 7.30
C PRO A 167 32.92 -18.13 6.62
N GLY A 168 33.98 -18.83 6.19
CA GLY A 168 33.87 -20.14 5.53
C GLY A 168 33.26 -21.24 6.40
N SER A 169 33.03 -20.98 7.69
CA SER A 169 32.32 -21.84 8.64
C SER A 169 30.80 -21.68 8.62
N SER A 170 30.26 -20.79 7.77
CA SER A 170 28.82 -20.46 7.69
C SER A 170 28.06 -21.35 6.72
#